data_AF-A0A957MBF3-F1
#
_entry.id   AF-A0A957MBF3-F1
#
_cell.length_a   1.000
_cell.length_b   1.000
_cell.length_c   1.000
_cell.angle_alpha   90.00
_cell.angle_beta   90.00
_cell.angle_gamma   90.00
#
_symmetry.space_group_name_H-M   'P 1'
#
loop_
_entity.id
_entity.type
_entity.pdbx_description
1 polymer ?
#
loop_
_entity_poly.entity_id
_entity_poly.type
_entity_poly.pdbx_seq_one_letter_code
_entity_poly.pdbx_strand_id
1 'polypeptide(L)'
;AGAGDLLAAGLDAVVVCSENALHRPYVEQAAGRVKAILCEKPISTTTADAKAMIDICRAAGTKLQIAFPVRFAPSVIELKRQLDAGLLGEVFTVNCTNHGSMPGGWFIDRDLAGGGAVLDHTVHVIDVLRWFWGADVTEVYAAIGDSLLHPGLG
;
A
#
# COMPACT_ATOMS: atom_id res chain seq x y z
N ALA A 1 23.92 10.46 9.39
CA ALA A 1 24.06 10.15 7.96
C ALA A 1 22.71 10.44 7.31
N GLY A 2 22.66 11.34 6.33
CA GLY A 2 21.43 11.62 5.59
C GLY A 2 21.14 10.52 4.55
N ALA A 3 19.96 10.56 3.92
CA ALA A 3 19.62 9.61 2.85
C ALA A 3 20.66 9.58 1.71
N GLY A 4 21.29 10.74 1.41
CA GLY A 4 22.36 10.84 0.41
C GLY A 4 23.63 10.05 0.77
N ASP A 5 24.04 10.06 2.04
CA ASP A 5 25.24 9.34 2.50
C ASP A 5 25.03 7.82 2.38
N LEU A 6 23.80 7.36 2.68
CA LEU A 6 23.42 5.95 2.59
C LEU A 6 23.44 5.46 1.14
N LEU A 7 22.91 6.26 0.20
CA LEU A 7 22.90 5.92 -1.22
C LEU A 7 24.30 5.88 -1.85
N ALA A 8 25.26 6.65 -1.31
CA ALA A 8 26.64 6.63 -1.76
C ALA A 8 27.40 5.35 -1.36
N ALA A 9 26.83 4.51 -0.47
CA ALA A 9 27.48 3.30 0.03
C ALA A 9 27.44 2.10 -0.94
N GLY A 10 26.88 2.24 -2.15
CA GLY A 10 26.83 1.17 -3.14
C GLY A 10 25.80 0.07 -2.84
N LEU A 11 24.61 0.46 -2.37
CA LEU A 11 23.53 -0.46 -2.01
C LEU A 11 22.89 -1.14 -3.23
N ASP A 12 22.47 -2.40 -3.05
CA ASP A 12 21.65 -3.09 -4.06
C ASP A 12 20.22 -2.56 -4.09
N ALA A 13 19.64 -2.26 -2.92
CA ALA A 13 18.25 -1.85 -2.79
C ALA A 13 18.03 -0.96 -1.57
N VAL A 14 16.89 -0.25 -1.55
CA VAL A 14 16.41 0.51 -0.39
C VAL A 14 14.96 0.16 -0.07
N VAL A 15 14.60 0.33 1.20
CA VAL A 15 13.22 0.24 1.68
C VAL A 15 12.78 1.63 2.14
N VAL A 16 11.69 2.13 1.58
CA VAL A 16 11.12 3.45 1.91
C VAL A 16 9.92 3.23 2.83
N CYS A 17 10.08 3.53 4.13
CA CYS A 17 9.06 3.42 5.18
C CYS A 17 8.79 4.76 5.87
N SER A 18 8.93 5.86 5.15
CA SER A 18 8.66 7.21 5.68
C SER A 18 7.16 7.48 5.77
N GLU A 19 6.80 8.70 6.12
CA GLU A 19 5.45 9.23 5.93
C GLU A 19 5.02 9.12 4.46
N ASN A 20 3.73 8.90 4.22
CA ASN A 20 3.17 8.68 2.88
C ASN A 20 3.51 9.82 1.90
N ALA A 21 3.49 11.06 2.39
CA ALA A 21 3.84 12.25 1.61
C ALA A 21 5.32 12.31 1.21
N LEU A 22 6.20 11.63 1.94
CA LEU A 22 7.65 11.62 1.70
C LEU A 22 8.12 10.43 0.85
N HIS A 23 7.25 9.49 0.50
CA HIS A 23 7.59 8.38 -0.39
C HIS A 23 8.20 8.85 -1.72
N ARG A 24 7.55 9.80 -2.40
CA ARG A 24 8.01 10.32 -3.69
C ARG A 24 9.42 10.94 -3.60
N PRO A 25 9.70 11.91 -2.71
CA PRO A 25 11.04 12.47 -2.55
C PRO A 25 12.14 11.42 -2.33
N TYR A 26 11.88 10.38 -1.54
CA TYR A 26 12.87 9.33 -1.30
C TYR A 26 13.04 8.38 -2.48
N VAL A 27 11.95 8.04 -3.18
CA VAL A 27 12.00 7.24 -4.41
C VAL A 27 12.76 7.97 -5.52
N GLU A 28 12.51 9.26 -5.71
CA GLU A 28 13.22 10.08 -6.71
C GLU A 28 14.72 10.18 -6.39
N GLN A 29 15.10 10.27 -5.11
CA GLN A 29 16.50 10.28 -4.70
C GLN A 29 17.22 8.94 -4.94
N ALA A 30 16.51 7.81 -4.81
CA ALA A 30 17.08 6.47 -4.96
C ALA A 30 17.07 5.97 -6.42
N ALA A 31 16.17 6.47 -7.26
CA ALA A 31 16.06 6.09 -8.67
C ALA A 31 17.40 6.30 -9.41
N GLY A 32 17.85 5.26 -10.11
CA GLY A 32 19.13 5.23 -10.83
C GLY A 32 20.37 5.04 -9.96
N ARG A 33 20.23 5.03 -8.63
CA ARG A 33 21.34 4.81 -7.68
C ARG A 33 21.35 3.40 -7.08
N VAL A 34 20.21 2.71 -7.13
CA VAL A 34 20.06 1.33 -6.66
C VAL A 34 19.34 0.47 -7.69
N LYS A 35 19.47 -0.85 -7.56
CA LYS A 35 18.83 -1.82 -8.46
C LYS A 35 17.33 -1.94 -8.19
N ALA A 36 16.92 -1.85 -6.92
CA ALA A 36 15.52 -2.00 -6.52
C ALA A 36 15.11 -1.09 -5.35
N ILE A 37 13.84 -0.73 -5.32
CA ILE A 37 13.19 0.02 -4.24
C ILE A 37 11.94 -0.77 -3.82
N LEU A 38 11.83 -1.05 -2.53
CA LEU A 38 10.59 -1.48 -1.89
C LEU A 38 10.00 -0.28 -1.14
N CYS A 39 8.85 0.23 -1.59
CA CYS A 39 8.19 1.38 -0.97
C CYS A 39 6.96 0.90 -0.20
N GLU A 40 6.78 1.39 1.03
CA GLU A 40 5.57 1.12 1.80
C GLU A 40 4.31 1.60 1.08
N LYS A 41 3.18 0.99 1.47
CA LYS A 41 1.85 1.42 1.03
C LYS A 41 1.35 2.56 1.93
N PRO A 42 0.45 3.43 1.42
CA PRO A 42 0.13 3.63 0.00
C PRO A 42 1.34 4.18 -0.76
N ILE A 43 1.41 3.94 -2.08
CA ILE A 43 2.53 4.43 -2.91
C ILE A 43 2.80 5.93 -2.71
N SER A 44 1.74 6.73 -2.61
CA SER A 44 1.79 8.17 -2.36
C SER A 44 0.42 8.67 -1.92
N THR A 45 0.32 9.95 -1.56
CA THR A 45 -0.94 10.62 -1.18
C THR A 45 -1.77 11.08 -2.38
N THR A 46 -1.18 11.13 -3.58
CA THR A 46 -1.88 11.50 -4.82
C THR A 46 -1.54 10.54 -5.97
N THR A 47 -2.47 10.36 -6.92
CA THR A 47 -2.23 9.54 -8.12
C THR A 47 -1.20 10.15 -9.06
N ALA A 48 -1.07 11.48 -9.08
CA ALA A 48 -0.05 12.19 -9.84
C ALA A 48 1.36 11.84 -9.33
N ASP A 49 1.56 11.85 -8.02
CA ASP A 49 2.83 11.46 -7.41
C ASP A 49 3.13 9.97 -7.62
N ALA A 50 2.12 9.11 -7.49
CA ALA A 50 2.25 7.67 -7.75
C ALA A 50 2.77 7.44 -9.18
N LYS A 51 2.19 8.14 -10.15
CA LYS A 51 2.60 8.07 -11.55
C LYS A 51 4.01 8.60 -11.76
N ALA A 52 4.37 9.73 -11.15
CA ALA A 52 5.72 10.29 -11.22
C ALA A 52 6.78 9.31 -10.69
N MET A 53 6.51 8.66 -9.55
CA MET A 53 7.39 7.63 -8.97
C MET A 53 7.58 6.43 -9.90
N ILE A 54 6.49 5.94 -10.52
CA ILE A 54 6.56 4.84 -11.48
C ILE A 54 7.39 5.24 -12.71
N ASP A 55 7.14 6.44 -13.24
CA ASP A 55 7.77 6.91 -14.48
C ASP A 55 9.26 7.17 -14.29
N ILE A 56 9.70 7.75 -13.17
CA ILE A 56 11.13 7.98 -12.90
C ILE A 56 11.89 6.66 -12.68
N CYS A 57 11.34 5.71 -11.91
CA CYS A 57 11.96 4.42 -11.71
C CYS A 57 12.07 3.64 -13.03
N ARG A 58 11.04 3.69 -13.87
CA ARG A 58 11.05 3.10 -15.21
C ARG A 58 12.14 3.73 -16.09
N ALA A 59 12.24 5.06 -16.11
CA ALA A 59 13.25 5.78 -16.89
C ALA A 59 14.68 5.47 -16.42
N ALA A 60 14.88 5.32 -15.12
CA ALA A 60 16.18 5.04 -14.52
C ALA A 60 16.58 3.55 -14.54
N GLY A 61 15.67 2.65 -14.93
CA GLY A 61 15.90 1.19 -14.87
C GLY A 61 15.92 0.62 -13.45
N THR A 62 15.44 1.37 -12.45
CA THR A 62 15.32 0.90 -11.07
C THR A 62 13.98 0.17 -10.89
N LYS A 63 14.00 -1.04 -10.34
CA LYS A 63 12.76 -1.77 -10.02
C LYS A 63 12.06 -1.09 -8.85
N LEU A 64 10.78 -0.76 -9.01
CA LEU A 64 9.92 -0.25 -7.94
C LEU A 64 8.87 -1.30 -7.59
N GLN A 65 8.79 -1.68 -6.33
CA GLN A 65 7.75 -2.56 -5.78
C GLN A 65 7.09 -1.87 -4.59
N ILE A 66 5.76 -1.97 -4.52
CA ILE A 66 4.99 -1.50 -3.37
C ILE A 66 4.83 -2.66 -2.38
N ALA A 67 5.04 -2.38 -1.10
CA ALA A 67 4.92 -3.35 -0.03
C ALA A 67 3.43 -3.63 0.25
N PHE A 68 2.94 -4.73 -0.32
CA PHE A 68 1.62 -5.29 -0.02
C PHE A 68 1.80 -6.60 0.77
N PRO A 69 2.08 -6.53 2.08
CA PRO A 69 2.44 -7.70 2.88
C PRO A 69 1.33 -8.74 2.95
N VAL A 70 0.06 -8.33 2.84
CA VAL A 70 -1.10 -9.22 2.94
C VAL A 70 -1.08 -10.31 1.85
N ARG A 71 -0.53 -10.03 0.65
CA ARG A 71 -0.34 -11.04 -0.41
C ARG A 71 0.57 -12.20 0.01
N PHE A 72 1.42 -11.99 1.00
CA PHE A 72 2.41 -12.96 1.48
C PHE A 72 1.95 -13.68 2.75
N ALA A 73 0.77 -13.36 3.29
CA ALA A 73 0.21 -14.09 4.42
C ALA A 73 -0.16 -15.53 3.99
N PRO A 74 0.23 -16.58 4.75
CA PRO A 74 -0.03 -17.97 4.36
C PRO A 74 -1.50 -18.29 4.06
N SER A 75 -2.42 -17.72 4.84
CA SER A 75 -3.86 -17.89 4.62
C SER A 75 -4.35 -17.26 3.32
N VAL A 76 -3.79 -16.11 2.94
CA VAL A 76 -4.14 -15.39 1.71
C VAL A 76 -3.56 -16.10 0.48
N ILE A 77 -2.34 -16.62 0.59
CA ILE A 77 -1.71 -17.47 -0.44
C ILE A 77 -2.54 -18.75 -0.66
N GLU A 78 -2.95 -19.42 0.42
CA GLU A 78 -3.78 -20.63 0.30
C GLU A 78 -5.14 -20.33 -0.31
N LEU A 79 -5.79 -19.23 0.10
CA LEU A 79 -7.04 -18.79 -0.52
C LEU A 79 -6.87 -18.51 -2.02
N LYS A 80 -5.79 -17.82 -2.41
CA LYS A 80 -5.47 -17.58 -3.83
C LYS A 80 -5.31 -18.90 -4.59
N ARG A 81 -4.60 -19.88 -4.01
CA ARG A 81 -4.43 -21.21 -4.61
C ARG A 81 -5.77 -21.92 -4.81
N GLN A 82 -6.68 -21.85 -3.85
CA GLN A 82 -8.00 -22.46 -3.95
C GLN A 82 -8.89 -21.77 -4.99
N LEU A 83 -8.83 -20.44 -5.06
CA LEU A 83 -9.51 -19.65 -6.10
C LEU A 83 -9.01 -20.03 -7.50
N ASP A 84 -7.69 -20.06 -7.70
CA ASP A 84 -7.06 -20.41 -8.98
C ASP A 84 -7.37 -21.84 -9.42
N ALA A 85 -7.52 -22.75 -8.46
CA ALA A 85 -7.90 -24.14 -8.70
C ALA A 85 -9.41 -24.34 -8.91
N GLY A 86 -10.23 -23.28 -8.84
CA GLY A 86 -11.68 -23.35 -9.01
C GLY A 86 -12.41 -24.08 -7.88
N LEU A 87 -11.79 -24.26 -6.71
CA LEU A 87 -12.34 -25.06 -5.61
C LEU A 87 -13.53 -24.39 -4.90
N LEU A 88 -13.68 -23.08 -5.09
CA LEU A 88 -14.75 -22.27 -4.50
C LEU A 88 -15.94 -22.06 -5.46
N GLY A 89 -15.86 -22.58 -6.69
CA GLY A 89 -16.86 -22.32 -7.73
C GLY A 89 -16.88 -20.85 -8.16
N GLU A 90 -18.06 -20.38 -8.57
CA GLU A 90 -18.26 -18.97 -8.93
C GLU A 90 -18.49 -18.11 -7.68
N VAL A 91 -17.59 -17.17 -7.44
CA VAL A 91 -17.68 -16.24 -6.30
C VAL A 91 -18.43 -14.99 -6.72
N PHE A 92 -19.64 -14.81 -6.20
CA PHE A 92 -20.46 -13.63 -6.48
C PHE A 92 -20.24 -12.47 -5.51
N THR A 93 -19.80 -12.75 -4.28
CA THR A 93 -19.72 -11.75 -3.23
C THR A 93 -18.56 -12.06 -2.29
N VAL A 94 -17.84 -11.01 -1.91
CA VAL A 94 -16.74 -11.07 -0.97
C VAL A 94 -16.96 -10.00 0.07
N ASN A 95 -16.80 -10.37 1.34
CA ASN A 95 -16.79 -9.43 2.44
C ASN A 95 -15.39 -9.43 3.05
N CYS A 96 -14.85 -8.24 3.32
CA CYS A 96 -13.55 -8.07 3.94
C CYS A 96 -13.66 -7.08 5.10
N THR A 97 -13.01 -7.43 6.20
CA THR A 97 -12.92 -6.56 7.37
C THR A 97 -11.45 -6.35 7.70
N ASN A 98 -11.07 -5.10 7.94
CA ASN A 98 -9.75 -4.76 8.42
C ASN A 98 -9.91 -3.94 9.70
N HIS A 99 -9.34 -4.45 10.80
CA HIS A 99 -9.40 -3.81 12.10
C HIS A 99 -8.00 -3.38 12.52
N GLY A 100 -7.89 -2.16 13.02
CA GLY A 100 -6.65 -1.64 13.57
C GLY A 100 -6.92 -0.63 14.69
N SER A 101 -5.85 -0.24 15.36
CA SER A 101 -5.83 0.87 16.30
C SER A 101 -5.20 2.09 15.64
N MET A 102 -5.59 3.29 16.07
CA MET A 102 -5.00 4.53 15.57
C MET A 102 -3.55 4.67 16.10
N PRO A 103 -2.54 4.67 15.22
CA PRO A 103 -1.13 4.66 15.65
C PRO A 103 -0.65 6.03 16.17
N GLY A 104 -1.37 7.13 15.88
CA GLY A 104 -1.00 8.49 16.27
C GLY A 104 0.13 9.08 15.43
N GLY A 105 0.77 10.15 15.91
CA GLY A 105 1.90 10.79 15.22
C GLY A 105 1.52 11.34 13.84
N TRP A 106 2.34 11.07 12.82
CA TRP A 106 2.11 11.56 11.46
C TRP A 106 0.87 10.93 10.79
N PHE A 107 0.38 9.78 11.25
CA PHE A 107 -0.80 9.12 10.68
C PHE A 107 -2.11 9.91 10.89
N ILE A 108 -2.12 10.83 11.86
CA ILE A 108 -3.26 11.73 12.11
C ILE A 108 -3.03 13.13 11.53
N ASP A 109 -1.84 13.37 10.96
CA ASP A 109 -1.54 14.60 10.23
C ASP A 109 -2.02 14.41 8.77
N ARG A 110 -2.97 15.25 8.36
CA ARG A 110 -3.59 15.17 7.03
C ARG A 110 -2.56 15.34 5.91
N ASP A 111 -1.58 16.21 6.09
CA ASP A 111 -0.62 16.57 5.04
C ASP A 111 0.47 15.50 4.90
N LEU A 112 0.81 14.80 5.99
CA LEU A 112 1.77 13.69 5.98
C LEU A 112 1.12 12.35 5.58
N ALA A 113 -0.11 12.09 6.03
CA ALA A 113 -0.80 10.83 5.77
C ALA A 113 -1.54 10.79 4.43
N GLY A 114 -2.09 11.93 3.98
CA GLY A 114 -2.92 12.02 2.76
C GLY A 114 -4.32 11.42 2.88
N GLY A 115 -4.63 10.77 4.00
CA GLY A 115 -5.93 10.15 4.28
C GLY A 115 -5.94 9.52 5.66
N GLY A 116 -7.15 9.18 6.14
CA GLY A 116 -7.33 8.51 7.43
C GLY A 116 -7.44 6.99 7.31
N ALA A 117 -8.15 6.39 8.27
CA ALA A 117 -8.40 4.95 8.34
C ALA A 117 -8.92 4.35 7.02
N VAL A 118 -9.75 5.09 6.26
CA VAL A 118 -10.23 4.62 4.95
C VAL A 118 -9.07 4.33 4.00
N LEU A 119 -8.11 5.25 3.86
CA LEU A 119 -6.96 5.06 2.96
C LEU A 119 -6.04 3.94 3.48
N ASP A 120 -5.71 3.97 4.76
CA ASP A 120 -4.75 3.03 5.36
C ASP A 120 -5.24 1.59 5.38
N HIS A 121 -6.54 1.38 5.61
CA HIS A 121 -7.11 0.04 5.69
C HIS A 121 -7.61 -0.51 4.36
N THR A 122 -8.27 0.31 3.52
CA THR A 122 -8.85 -0.19 2.27
C THR A 122 -7.81 -0.50 1.22
N VAL A 123 -6.62 0.13 1.28
CA VAL A 123 -5.53 -0.16 0.33
C VAL A 123 -5.13 -1.64 0.36
N HIS A 124 -5.11 -2.29 1.53
CA HIS A 124 -4.82 -3.72 1.67
C HIS A 124 -5.93 -4.59 1.06
N VAL A 125 -7.19 -4.21 1.33
CA VAL A 125 -8.36 -4.97 0.87
C VAL A 125 -8.48 -4.91 -0.65
N ILE A 126 -8.43 -3.71 -1.22
CA ILE A 126 -8.51 -3.51 -2.67
C ILE A 126 -7.34 -4.19 -3.38
N ASP A 127 -6.14 -4.13 -2.81
CA ASP A 127 -4.97 -4.81 -3.36
C ASP A 127 -5.15 -6.34 -3.49
N VAL A 128 -5.66 -6.98 -2.44
CA VAL A 128 -5.89 -8.43 -2.41
C VAL A 128 -7.07 -8.84 -3.29
N LEU A 129 -8.18 -8.09 -3.27
CA LEU A 129 -9.33 -8.37 -4.13
C LEU A 129 -8.92 -8.28 -5.61
N ARG A 130 -8.17 -7.24 -6.00
CA ARG A 130 -7.66 -7.15 -7.38
C ARG A 130 -6.68 -8.25 -7.71
N TRP A 131 -5.86 -8.70 -6.75
CA TRP A 131 -4.94 -9.82 -6.96
C TRP A 131 -5.66 -11.16 -7.15
N PHE A 132 -6.74 -11.39 -6.40
CA PHE A 132 -7.54 -12.61 -6.46
C PHE A 132 -8.27 -12.77 -7.79
N TRP A 133 -8.95 -11.73 -8.26
CA TRP A 133 -9.80 -11.83 -9.45
C TRP A 133 -9.21 -11.21 -10.72
N GLY A 134 -8.12 -10.44 -10.63
CA GLY A 134 -7.55 -9.76 -11.80
C GLY A 134 -8.52 -8.80 -12.49
N ALA A 135 -9.57 -8.36 -11.78
CA ALA A 135 -10.65 -7.53 -12.31
C ALA A 135 -10.50 -6.08 -11.86
N ASP A 136 -10.95 -5.16 -12.71
CA ASP A 136 -11.02 -3.74 -12.39
C ASP A 136 -12.36 -3.38 -11.75
N VAL A 137 -12.31 -2.43 -10.81
CA VAL A 137 -13.49 -1.92 -10.13
C VAL A 137 -14.26 -1.00 -11.06
N THR A 138 -15.56 -1.28 -11.27
CA THR A 138 -16.44 -0.51 -12.15
C THR A 138 -17.28 0.52 -11.39
N GLU A 139 -17.59 0.27 -10.12
CA GLU A 139 -18.42 1.13 -9.28
C GLU A 139 -17.95 1.05 -7.82
N VAL A 140 -18.04 2.17 -7.11
CA VAL A 140 -17.69 2.28 -5.68
C VAL A 140 -18.78 3.03 -4.95
N TYR A 141 -19.20 2.50 -3.81
CA TYR A 141 -19.98 3.21 -2.80
C TYR A 141 -19.17 3.27 -1.50
N ALA A 142 -19.23 4.41 -0.80
CA ALA A 142 -18.58 4.58 0.48
C ALA A 142 -19.53 5.29 1.46
N ALA A 143 -19.55 4.78 2.68
CA ALA A 143 -20.20 5.43 3.82
C ALA A 143 -19.20 5.46 4.97
N ILE A 144 -19.13 6.59 5.65
CA ILE A 144 -18.34 6.75 6.87
C ILE A 144 -19.37 6.92 7.98
N GLY A 145 -19.31 6.04 8.98
CA GLY A 145 -20.12 6.14 10.18
C GLY A 145 -19.32 6.79 11.30
N ASP A 146 -19.96 7.69 12.04
CA ASP A 146 -19.48 8.10 13.35
C ASP A 146 -19.83 6.96 14.30
N SER A 147 -18.97 5.95 14.43
CA SER A 147 -19.22 4.85 15.36
C SER A 147 -19.32 5.39 16.78
N LEU A 148 -20.56 5.68 17.22
CA LEU A 148 -20.93 5.83 18.62
C LEU A 148 -20.68 4.48 19.28
N LEU A 149 -19.48 4.30 19.85
CA LEU A 149 -19.27 3.25 20.83
C LEU A 149 -20.31 3.46 21.93
N HIS A 150 -21.09 2.42 22.25
CA HIS A 150 -21.94 2.47 23.42
C HIS A 150 -21.06 2.79 24.64
N PRO A 151 -21.39 3.80 25.47
CA PRO A 151 -20.49 4.30 26.53
C PRO A 151 -19.99 3.24 27.53
N GLY A 152 -20.62 2.07 27.56
CA GLY A 152 -20.29 0.94 28.44
C GLY A 152 -19.58 -0.25 27.80
N LEU A 153 -19.07 -0.14 26.56
CA LEU A 153 -18.34 -1.22 25.87
C LEU A 153 -16.87 -0.87 25.56
N GLY A 154 -16.30 0.10 26.29
CA GLY A 154 -14.88 0.49 26.23
C GLY A 154 -14.08 -0.03 27.42
#